data_AF-A0A0P9JKB2-F1
#
_entry.id   AF-A0A0P9JKB2-F1
#
_cell.length_a   1.000
_cell.length_b   1.000
_cell.length_c   1.000
_cell.angle_alpha   90.00
_cell.angle_beta   90.00
_cell.angle_gamma   90.00
#
_symmetry.space_group_name_H-M   'P 1'
#
loop_
_entity.id
_entity.type
_entity.pdbx_description
1 polymer ?
#
loop_
_entity_poly.entity_id
_entity_poly.type
_entity_poly.pdbx_seq_one_letter_code
_entity_poly.pdbx_strand_id
1 'polypeptide(L)'
;MHVMRSAMLRNAPLSMKLLLILIFPLLGFLAFAGLFVADKSENLGDMRRAVTATAVAQKLSNVVTTIQRERGASGVFLGSGGKSMQDKLKAFRQETDKAISEMRTQSTDGIPSPDKVYRALDDLTALRLKIDTLGINNTESSTRFTDVIKTLVGFSYSLEASIEDPEILRGLSSLNQFVDMKERAGRERVLLVQAFNQNRFDAPLLSRFSRNLGEFSGYLEAFQRWSPEVFKTKLNDVMQQPGSLEVARLQRLGFDTPMGDPLNVKPEDWFNLATARIDMMANVEAELGQNVVGLATDARSSAQSSLYVAVAIVVLMLIVVLWLASVIIRNIKVAVVDVNRTLMALSTRDLTARTRYIGKDEFGEISRNLDNMAHQISEVISEIGSATAQVATAAEQSSAVALQTNQNVAQQRQGTDQVATA
;
A
#
# COMPACT_ATOMS: atom_id res chain seq x y z
N MET A 1 -13.35 -8.73 -45.17
CA MET A 1 -13.46 -9.25 -43.77
C MET A 1 -14.52 -8.55 -42.92
N HIS A 2 -15.02 -7.35 -43.27
CA HIS A 2 -16.08 -6.65 -42.52
C HIS A 2 -17.51 -7.23 -42.71
N VAL A 3 -17.85 -7.74 -43.90
CA VAL A 3 -19.21 -8.24 -44.19
C VAL A 3 -19.50 -9.61 -43.53
N MET A 4 -18.47 -10.40 -43.24
CA MET A 4 -18.63 -11.73 -42.62
C MET A 4 -18.81 -11.66 -41.09
N ARG A 5 -18.25 -10.64 -40.42
CA ARG A 5 -18.41 -10.42 -38.96
C ARG A 5 -19.80 -9.87 -38.60
N SER A 6 -20.42 -9.07 -39.47
CA SER A 6 -21.78 -8.54 -39.23
C SER A 6 -22.87 -9.61 -39.35
N ALA A 7 -22.70 -10.59 -40.24
CA ALA A 7 -23.63 -11.71 -40.40
C ALA A 7 -23.64 -12.66 -39.17
N MET A 8 -22.47 -12.89 -38.56
CA MET A 8 -22.32 -13.74 -37.37
C MET A 8 -22.99 -13.12 -36.13
N LEU A 9 -22.85 -11.80 -35.93
CA LEU A 9 -23.53 -11.09 -34.85
C LEU A 9 -25.04 -11.03 -35.07
N ARG A 10 -25.50 -10.90 -36.32
CA ARG A 10 -26.93 -10.83 -36.64
C ARG A 10 -27.68 -12.09 -36.21
N ASN A 11 -27.11 -13.26 -36.46
CA ASN A 11 -27.73 -14.57 -36.21
C ASN A 11 -27.40 -15.18 -34.83
N ALA A 12 -26.57 -14.52 -34.02
CA ALA A 12 -26.26 -14.99 -32.68
C ALA A 12 -27.50 -14.96 -31.75
N PRO A 13 -27.65 -15.94 -30.84
CA PRO A 13 -28.73 -15.93 -29.85
C PRO A 13 -28.62 -14.68 -28.96
N LEU A 14 -29.76 -14.18 -28.49
CA LEU A 14 -29.84 -12.95 -27.71
C LEU A 14 -28.93 -12.96 -26.47
N SER A 15 -28.78 -14.11 -25.81
CA SER A 15 -27.87 -14.30 -24.68
C SER A 15 -26.39 -14.04 -25.03
N MET A 16 -25.96 -14.43 -26.22
CA MET A 16 -24.59 -14.21 -26.69
C MET A 16 -24.35 -12.73 -27.04
N LYS A 17 -25.36 -12.04 -27.59
CA LYS A 17 -25.31 -10.60 -27.84
C LYS A 17 -25.19 -9.81 -26.53
N LEU A 18 -25.99 -10.17 -25.51
CA LEU A 18 -25.92 -9.54 -24.18
C LEU A 18 -24.56 -9.77 -23.50
N LEU A 19 -24.01 -10.97 -23.61
CA LEU A 19 -22.68 -11.29 -23.08
C LEU A 19 -21.59 -10.47 -23.79
N LEU A 20 -21.69 -10.29 -25.11
CA LEU A 20 -20.78 -9.45 -25.88
C LEU A 20 -20.90 -7.96 -25.52
N ILE A 21 -22.08 -7.47 -25.12
CA ILE A 21 -22.23 -6.10 -24.61
C ILE A 21 -21.54 -5.94 -23.26
N LEU A 22 -21.63 -6.96 -22.39
CA LEU A 22 -21.01 -6.93 -21.06
C LEU A 22 -19.49 -7.06 -21.10
N ILE A 23 -18.92 -7.73 -22.11
CA ILE A 23 -17.49 -8.03 -22.14
C ILE A 23 -16.63 -6.76 -22.19
N PHE A 24 -17.07 -5.72 -22.91
CA PHE A 24 -16.29 -4.49 -23.05
C PHE A 24 -16.20 -3.68 -21.74
N PRO A 25 -17.32 -3.37 -21.05
CA PRO A 25 -17.27 -2.77 -19.72
C PRO A 25 -16.51 -3.62 -18.71
N LEU A 26 -16.67 -4.95 -18.77
CA LEU A 26 -15.98 -5.86 -17.86
C LEU A 26 -14.47 -5.83 -18.07
N LEU A 27 -14.00 -5.83 -19.32
CA LEU A 27 -12.58 -5.69 -19.64
C LEU A 27 -12.02 -4.35 -19.14
N GLY A 28 -12.76 -3.24 -19.33
CA GLY A 28 -12.38 -1.94 -18.81
C GLY A 28 -12.27 -1.96 -17.28
N PHE A 29 -13.28 -2.50 -16.59
CA PHE A 29 -13.26 -2.67 -15.14
C PHE A 29 -12.06 -3.50 -14.68
N LEU A 30 -11.79 -4.65 -15.31
CA LEU A 30 -10.66 -5.51 -14.96
C LEU A 30 -9.31 -4.81 -15.17
N ALA A 31 -9.16 -4.01 -16.23
CA ALA A 31 -7.96 -3.23 -16.46
C ALA A 31 -7.75 -2.17 -15.37
N PHE A 32 -8.78 -1.37 -15.04
CA PHE A 32 -8.70 -0.38 -13.98
C PHE A 32 -8.49 -1.01 -12.60
N ALA A 33 -9.19 -2.10 -12.29
CA ALA A 33 -9.02 -2.84 -11.05
C ALA A 33 -7.60 -3.43 -10.93
N GLY A 34 -7.06 -3.95 -12.03
CA GLY A 34 -5.68 -4.42 -12.10
C GLY A 34 -4.67 -3.31 -11.78
N LEU A 35 -4.81 -2.13 -12.42
CA LEU A 35 -3.96 -0.97 -12.14
C LEU A 35 -4.10 -0.50 -10.69
N PHE A 36 -5.32 -0.44 -10.16
CA PHE A 36 -5.58 -0.04 -8.78
C PHE A 36 -4.97 -1.00 -7.74
N VAL A 37 -5.06 -2.32 -7.98
CA VAL A 37 -4.44 -3.32 -7.11
C VAL A 37 -2.92 -3.31 -7.26
N ALA A 38 -2.40 -3.07 -8.48
CA ALA A 38 -0.97 -2.91 -8.71
C ALA A 38 -0.38 -1.73 -7.93
N ASP A 39 -1.03 -0.56 -7.95
CA ASP A 39 -0.68 0.61 -7.12
C ASP A 39 -0.61 0.25 -5.63
N LYS A 40 -1.62 -0.46 -5.11
CA LYS A 40 -1.62 -0.90 -3.71
C LYS A 40 -0.54 -1.93 -3.39
N SER A 41 -0.19 -2.78 -4.35
CA SER A 41 0.89 -3.75 -4.20
C SER A 41 2.27 -3.08 -4.24
N GLU A 42 2.46 -2.07 -5.09
CA GLU A 42 3.68 -1.27 -5.18
C GLU A 42 3.92 -0.52 -3.88
N ASN A 43 2.92 0.23 -3.41
CA ASN A 43 2.98 0.94 -2.12
C ASN A 43 3.30 0.00 -0.94
N LEU A 44 2.73 -1.22 -0.91
CA LEU A 44 3.09 -2.22 0.10
C LEU A 44 4.55 -2.67 -0.03
N GLY A 45 5.06 -2.80 -1.25
CA GLY A 45 6.46 -3.05 -1.54
C GLY A 45 7.36 -1.93 -1.00
N ASP A 46 6.97 -0.67 -1.19
CA ASP A 46 7.72 0.50 -0.74
C ASP A 46 7.77 0.55 0.79
N MET A 47 6.63 0.28 1.45
CA MET A 47 6.58 0.23 2.91
C MET A 47 7.39 -0.93 3.49
N ARG A 48 7.49 -2.07 2.79
CA ARG A 48 8.40 -3.15 3.20
C ARG A 48 9.86 -2.71 3.12
N ARG A 49 10.27 -2.01 2.06
CA ARG A 49 11.63 -1.46 1.94
C ARG A 49 11.89 -0.42 3.02
N ALA A 50 10.90 0.42 3.34
CA ALA A 50 11.00 1.39 4.43
C ALA A 50 11.21 0.72 5.80
N VAL A 51 10.50 -0.38 6.09
CA VAL A 51 10.73 -1.17 7.32
C VAL A 51 12.16 -1.72 7.36
N THR A 52 12.66 -2.27 6.26
CA THR A 52 14.04 -2.77 6.18
C THR A 52 15.06 -1.65 6.41
N ALA A 53 14.91 -0.52 5.70
CA ALA A 53 15.80 0.62 5.78
C ALA A 53 15.85 1.22 7.20
N THR A 54 14.69 1.41 7.83
CA THR A 54 14.60 1.96 9.19
C THR A 54 15.17 1.00 10.24
N ALA A 55 14.95 -0.31 10.09
CA ALA A 55 15.53 -1.31 10.99
C ALA A 55 17.07 -1.36 10.86
N VAL A 56 17.60 -1.30 9.62
CA VAL A 56 19.05 -1.21 9.38
C VAL A 56 19.61 0.09 9.96
N ALA A 57 18.96 1.23 9.75
CA ALA A 57 19.39 2.51 10.30
C ALA A 57 19.42 2.51 11.84
N GLN A 58 18.41 1.92 12.49
CA GLN A 58 18.38 1.75 13.95
C GLN A 58 19.57 0.89 14.44
N LYS A 59 19.82 -0.26 13.82
CA LYS A 59 20.97 -1.11 14.17
C LYS A 59 22.30 -0.41 13.93
N LEU A 60 22.41 0.33 12.84
CA LEU A 60 23.57 1.12 12.48
C LEU A 60 23.85 2.24 13.49
N SER A 61 22.82 2.95 13.96
CA SER A 61 22.90 3.93 15.05
C SER A 61 23.45 3.30 16.34
N ASN A 62 23.01 2.08 16.69
CA ASN A 62 23.57 1.36 17.82
C ASN A 62 25.06 1.00 17.61
N VAL A 63 25.45 0.56 16.42
CA VAL A 63 26.86 0.32 16.07
C VAL A 63 27.68 1.61 16.19
N VAL A 64 27.20 2.73 15.67
CA VAL A 64 27.86 4.04 15.82
C VAL A 64 28.05 4.40 17.29
N THR A 65 27.02 4.20 18.12
CA THR A 65 27.06 4.47 19.56
C THR A 65 28.15 3.66 20.27
N THR A 66 28.20 2.35 20.02
CA THR A 66 29.19 1.46 20.65
C THR A 66 30.61 1.79 20.17
N ILE A 67 30.80 2.06 18.88
CA ILE A 67 32.10 2.50 18.33
C ILE A 67 32.55 3.83 18.94
N GLN A 68 31.65 4.79 19.18
CA GLN A 68 31.98 6.05 19.84
C GLN A 68 32.47 5.84 21.28
N ARG A 69 31.90 4.87 22.00
CA ARG A 69 32.37 4.47 23.34
C ARG A 69 33.73 3.80 23.25
N GLU A 70 33.90 2.85 22.32
CA GLU A 70 35.18 2.17 22.10
C GLU A 70 36.30 3.16 21.74
N ARG A 71 36.02 4.14 20.86
CA ARG A 71 36.95 5.24 20.53
C ARG A 71 37.39 6.00 21.78
N GLY A 72 36.43 6.42 22.61
CA GLY A 72 36.71 7.17 23.84
C GLY A 72 37.58 6.38 24.81
N ALA A 73 37.25 5.11 25.04
CA ALA A 73 38.00 4.22 25.91
C ALA A 73 39.41 3.92 25.38
N SER A 74 39.54 3.69 24.08
CA SER A 74 40.83 3.49 23.41
C SER A 74 41.75 4.70 23.57
N GLY A 75 41.19 5.91 23.49
CA GLY A 75 41.96 7.13 23.70
C GLY A 75 42.52 7.26 25.12
N VAL A 76 41.73 6.90 26.13
CA VAL A 76 42.19 6.87 27.54
C VAL A 76 43.23 5.76 27.76
N PHE A 77 43.00 4.58 27.19
CA PHE A 77 43.95 3.46 27.25
C PHE A 77 45.32 3.86 26.68
N LEU A 78 45.35 4.39 25.46
CA LEU A 78 46.58 4.86 24.80
C LEU A 78 47.24 6.01 25.58
N GLY A 79 46.45 7.00 26.03
CA GLY A 79 46.96 8.13 26.81
C GLY A 79 47.60 7.72 28.15
N SER A 80 47.14 6.62 28.75
CA SER A 80 47.70 6.05 29.98
C SER A 80 48.90 5.11 29.76
N GLY A 81 49.35 4.93 28.51
CA GLY A 81 50.37 3.92 28.18
C GLY A 81 49.89 2.50 28.45
N GLY A 82 48.60 2.23 28.26
CA GLY A 82 47.98 0.92 28.44
C GLY A 82 47.62 0.54 29.88
N LYS A 83 47.68 1.47 30.84
CA LYS A 83 47.47 1.20 32.27
C LYS A 83 46.05 1.41 32.78
N SER A 84 45.25 2.21 32.07
CA SER A 84 43.87 2.56 32.43
C SER A 84 42.89 2.01 31.39
N MET A 85 41.63 1.83 31.79
CA MET A 85 40.52 1.44 30.89
C MET A 85 40.61 0.02 30.28
N GLN A 86 41.52 -0.85 30.74
CA GLN A 86 41.70 -2.22 30.21
C GLN A 86 40.40 -3.04 30.19
N ASP A 87 39.78 -3.24 31.36
CA ASP A 87 38.57 -4.05 31.49
C ASP A 87 37.37 -3.41 30.78
N LYS A 88 37.20 -2.10 30.92
CA LYS A 88 36.12 -1.34 30.26
C LYS A 88 36.26 -1.35 28.74
N LEU A 89 37.47 -1.24 28.20
CA LEU A 89 37.72 -1.32 26.76
C LEU A 89 37.35 -2.70 26.23
N LYS A 90 37.68 -3.77 26.96
CA LYS A 90 37.24 -5.13 26.61
C LYS A 90 35.71 -5.24 26.59
N ALA A 91 35.02 -4.68 27.59
CA ALA A 91 33.57 -4.66 27.63
C ALA A 91 32.96 -3.88 26.45
N PHE A 92 33.47 -2.68 26.15
CA PHE A 92 32.98 -1.90 25.00
C PHE A 92 33.22 -2.59 23.66
N ARG A 93 34.36 -3.28 23.49
CA ARG A 93 34.60 -4.10 22.30
C ARG A 93 33.56 -5.21 22.14
N GLN A 94 33.21 -5.89 23.22
CA GLN A 94 32.16 -6.90 23.21
C GLN A 94 30.78 -6.30 22.86
N GLU A 95 30.46 -5.12 23.39
CA GLU A 95 29.24 -4.39 23.01
C GLU A 95 29.24 -4.04 21.51
N THR A 96 30.36 -3.54 20.99
CA THR A 96 30.53 -3.24 19.57
C THR A 96 30.40 -4.48 18.71
N ASP A 97 31.05 -5.59 19.07
CA ASP A 97 30.99 -6.84 18.32
C ASP A 97 29.57 -7.41 18.29
N LYS A 98 28.85 -7.34 19.42
CA LYS A 98 27.43 -7.70 19.49
C LYS A 98 26.59 -6.82 18.57
N ALA A 99 26.75 -5.50 18.62
CA ALA A 99 26.00 -4.58 17.77
C ALA A 99 26.28 -4.82 16.27
N ILE A 100 27.54 -5.07 15.90
CA ILE A 100 27.94 -5.42 14.53
C ILE A 100 27.29 -6.73 14.10
N SER A 101 27.31 -7.76 14.95
CA SER A 101 26.68 -9.05 14.65
C SER A 101 25.17 -8.88 14.41
N GLU A 102 24.47 -8.16 15.28
CA GLU A 102 23.03 -7.88 15.11
C GLU A 102 22.74 -7.13 13.81
N MET A 103 23.57 -6.14 13.45
CA MET A 103 23.44 -5.41 12.18
C MET A 103 23.66 -6.33 10.98
N ARG A 104 24.66 -7.23 11.03
CA ARG A 104 24.95 -8.18 9.94
C ARG A 104 23.85 -9.21 9.74
N THR A 105 23.09 -9.55 10.79
CA THR A 105 21.93 -10.46 10.69
C THR A 105 20.66 -9.78 10.20
N GLN A 106 20.61 -8.46 10.17
CA GLN A 106 19.45 -7.70 9.69
C GLN A 106 19.32 -7.88 8.17
N SER A 107 18.11 -8.18 7.69
CA SER A 107 17.85 -8.22 6.24
C SER A 107 18.20 -6.88 5.61
N THR A 108 18.77 -6.94 4.42
CA THR A 108 19.10 -5.78 3.58
C THR A 108 18.39 -5.83 2.23
N ASP A 109 17.30 -6.61 2.17
CA ASP A 109 16.52 -6.78 0.95
C ASP A 109 15.85 -5.46 0.54
N GLY A 110 16.08 -5.05 -0.70
CA GLY A 110 15.47 -3.86 -1.27
C GLY A 110 16.07 -2.54 -0.80
N ILE A 111 17.24 -2.54 -0.14
CA ILE A 111 17.98 -1.33 0.23
C ILE A 111 19.36 -1.26 -0.44
N PRO A 112 20.03 -0.10 -0.47
CA PRO A 112 21.41 0.00 -0.94
C PRO A 112 22.37 -0.96 -0.24
N SER A 113 23.37 -1.49 -0.98
CA SER A 113 24.31 -2.47 -0.44
C SER A 113 25.15 -1.89 0.72
N PRO A 114 25.24 -2.60 1.87
CA PRO A 114 26.06 -2.21 3.03
C PRO A 114 27.55 -2.58 2.89
N ASP A 115 28.04 -3.02 1.72
CA ASP A 115 29.42 -3.56 1.57
C ASP A 115 30.52 -2.64 2.10
N LYS A 116 30.39 -1.33 1.86
CA LYS A 116 31.36 -0.33 2.37
C LYS A 116 31.36 -0.28 3.90
N VAL A 117 30.19 -0.42 4.52
CA VAL A 117 30.05 -0.46 5.98
C VAL A 117 30.69 -1.73 6.50
N TYR A 118 30.41 -2.90 5.91
CA TYR A 118 30.99 -4.16 6.37
C TYR A 118 32.52 -4.15 6.30
N ARG A 119 33.11 -3.66 5.21
CA ARG A 119 34.58 -3.52 5.12
C ARG A 119 35.14 -2.60 6.20
N ALA A 120 34.52 -1.44 6.42
CA ALA A 120 34.95 -0.51 7.47
C ALA A 120 34.86 -1.12 8.88
N LEU A 121 33.88 -2.00 9.12
CA LEU A 121 33.75 -2.74 10.37
C LEU A 121 34.78 -3.87 10.50
N ASP A 122 35.13 -4.55 9.41
CA ASP A 122 36.14 -5.62 9.42
C ASP A 122 37.55 -5.07 9.72
N ASP A 123 37.83 -3.83 9.32
CA ASP A 123 39.08 -3.11 9.61
C ASP A 123 39.28 -2.82 11.12
N LEU A 124 38.22 -2.90 11.94
CA LEU A 124 38.32 -2.67 13.39
C LEU A 124 39.24 -3.66 14.08
N THR A 125 39.29 -4.91 13.63
CA THR A 125 40.18 -5.93 14.22
C THR A 125 41.65 -5.52 14.11
N ALA A 126 42.06 -5.06 12.92
CA ALA A 126 43.43 -4.59 12.70
C ALA A 126 43.73 -3.30 13.48
N LEU A 127 42.75 -2.40 13.60
CA LEU A 127 42.87 -1.19 14.41
C LEU A 127 43.07 -1.53 15.90
N ARG A 128 42.25 -2.45 16.45
CA ARG A 128 42.32 -2.89 17.85
C ARG A 128 43.67 -3.50 18.18
N LEU A 129 44.24 -4.32 17.30
CA LEU A 129 45.57 -4.89 17.49
C LEU A 129 46.64 -3.80 17.64
N LYS A 130 46.61 -2.77 16.78
CA LYS A 130 47.55 -1.63 16.86
C LYS A 130 47.36 -0.83 18.16
N ILE A 131 46.12 -0.70 18.65
CA ILE A 131 45.83 -0.06 19.93
C ILE A 131 46.41 -0.88 21.08
N ASP A 132 46.19 -2.19 21.07
CA ASP A 132 46.63 -3.10 22.15
C ASP A 132 48.15 -3.17 22.27
N THR A 133 48.86 -3.12 21.14
CA THR A 133 50.33 -3.08 21.12
C THR A 133 50.91 -1.67 21.32
N LEU A 134 50.06 -0.66 21.58
CA LEU A 134 50.46 0.76 21.63
C LEU A 134 51.20 1.22 20.35
N GLY A 135 50.94 0.57 19.21
CA GLY A 135 51.61 0.81 17.93
C GLY A 135 51.14 2.06 17.19
N ILE A 136 50.09 2.72 17.70
CA ILE A 136 49.59 4.01 17.21
C ILE A 136 49.31 4.93 18.39
N ASN A 137 49.34 6.25 18.16
CA ASN A 137 49.02 7.22 19.20
C ASN A 137 47.51 7.51 19.26
N ASN A 138 47.09 8.23 20.31
CA ASN A 138 45.69 8.59 20.57
C ASN A 138 45.06 9.37 19.40
N THR A 139 45.81 10.29 18.78
CA THR A 139 45.32 11.11 17.66
C THR A 139 45.04 10.24 16.43
N GLU A 140 45.95 9.33 16.07
CA GLU A 140 45.75 8.42 14.95
C GLU A 140 44.57 7.47 15.19
N SER A 141 44.50 6.86 16.38
CA SER A 141 43.39 5.99 16.77
C SER A 141 42.04 6.71 16.67
N SER A 142 41.95 7.92 17.23
CA SER A 142 40.74 8.75 17.18
C SER A 142 40.31 9.08 15.74
N THR A 143 41.27 9.39 14.86
CA THR A 143 41.01 9.65 13.45
C THR A 143 40.42 8.42 12.75
N ARG A 144 41.03 7.24 12.92
CA ARG A 144 40.58 5.98 12.30
C ARG A 144 39.15 5.61 12.72
N PHE A 145 38.84 5.66 14.01
CA PHE A 145 37.46 5.43 14.47
C PHE A 145 36.48 6.46 13.92
N THR A 146 36.89 7.73 13.82
CA THR A 146 36.03 8.80 13.29
C THR A 146 35.74 8.57 11.79
N ASP A 147 36.70 8.05 11.02
CA ASP A 147 36.47 7.73 9.60
C ASP A 147 35.55 6.51 9.40
N VAL A 148 35.61 5.53 10.30
CA VAL A 148 34.62 4.44 10.36
C VAL A 148 33.23 5.04 10.63
N ILE A 149 33.07 5.85 11.69
CA ILE A 149 31.79 6.49 12.03
C ILE A 149 31.23 7.29 10.85
N LYS A 150 32.05 8.09 10.15
CA LYS A 150 31.61 8.82 8.94
C LYS A 150 31.09 7.89 7.84
N THR A 151 31.73 6.73 7.63
CA THR A 151 31.30 5.74 6.65
C THR A 151 29.93 5.17 7.02
N LEU A 152 29.71 4.87 8.30
CA LEU A 152 28.45 4.37 8.83
C LEU A 152 27.35 5.43 8.68
N VAL A 153 27.59 6.66 9.14
CA VAL A 153 26.62 7.77 9.03
C VAL A 153 26.29 8.06 7.56
N GLY A 154 27.28 8.06 6.67
CA GLY A 154 27.07 8.25 5.23
C GLY A 154 26.18 7.17 4.61
N PHE A 155 26.29 5.92 5.06
CA PHE A 155 25.37 4.86 4.64
C PHE A 155 23.95 5.10 5.16
N SER A 156 23.79 5.57 6.40
CA SER A 156 22.47 5.93 6.95
C SER A 156 21.73 6.97 6.11
N TYR A 157 22.45 7.97 5.59
CA TYR A 157 21.89 8.95 4.65
C TYR A 157 21.51 8.34 3.29
N SER A 158 22.21 7.31 2.83
CA SER A 158 21.81 6.59 1.61
C SER A 158 20.52 5.79 1.78
N LEU A 159 20.23 5.33 3.00
CA LEU A 159 18.95 4.71 3.34
C LEU A 159 17.82 5.74 3.32
N GLU A 160 18.06 6.93 3.87
CA GLU A 160 17.12 8.06 3.85
C GLU A 160 16.68 8.42 2.42
N ALA A 161 17.62 8.47 1.47
CA ALA A 161 17.33 8.77 0.07
C ALA A 161 16.44 7.74 -0.65
N SER A 162 16.22 6.55 -0.06
CA SER A 162 15.36 5.50 -0.61
C SER A 162 13.93 5.49 -0.05
N ILE A 163 13.62 6.40 0.89
CA ILE A 163 12.31 6.48 1.54
C ILE A 163 11.41 7.47 0.79
N GLU A 164 10.23 7.01 0.41
CA GLU A 164 9.22 7.82 -0.28
C GLU A 164 8.17 8.41 0.69
N ASP A 165 7.83 7.68 1.75
CA ASP A 165 6.85 8.15 2.74
C ASP A 165 7.40 9.36 3.52
N PRO A 166 6.73 10.53 3.50
CA PRO A 166 7.25 11.74 4.13
C PRO A 166 7.39 11.64 5.65
N GLU A 167 6.55 10.87 6.33
CA GLU A 167 6.60 10.76 7.79
C GLU A 167 7.77 9.88 8.22
N ILE A 168 7.97 8.74 7.54
CA ILE A 168 9.13 7.87 7.76
C ILE A 168 10.42 8.61 7.40
N LEU A 169 10.44 9.32 6.26
CA LEU A 169 11.58 10.11 5.81
C LEU A 169 11.99 11.13 6.88
N ARG A 170 11.01 11.88 7.42
CA ARG A 170 11.23 12.86 8.47
C ARG A 170 11.76 12.23 9.75
N GLY A 171 11.21 11.07 10.16
CA GLY A 171 11.68 10.32 11.32
C GLY A 171 13.13 9.86 11.16
N LEU A 172 13.47 9.27 10.01
CA LEU A 172 14.81 8.81 9.72
C LEU A 172 15.81 9.97 9.59
N SER A 173 15.41 11.08 8.96
CA SER A 173 16.22 12.30 8.91
C SER A 173 16.50 12.81 10.32
N SER A 174 15.50 12.84 11.20
CA SER A 174 15.65 13.23 12.61
C SER A 174 16.63 12.33 13.34
N LEU A 175 16.59 11.01 13.10
CA LEU A 175 17.56 10.07 13.65
C LEU A 175 18.98 10.38 13.16
N ASN A 176 19.16 10.62 11.85
CA ASN A 176 20.46 10.97 11.27
C ASN A 176 21.02 12.28 11.85
N GLN A 177 20.20 13.35 11.94
CA GLN A 177 20.61 14.61 12.57
C GLN A 177 21.03 14.38 14.04
N PHE A 178 20.32 13.51 14.76
CA PHE A 178 20.63 13.23 16.16
C PHE A 178 21.96 12.46 16.33
N VAL A 179 22.20 11.46 15.47
CA VAL A 179 23.47 10.71 15.43
C VAL A 179 24.65 11.68 15.19
N ASP A 180 24.51 12.59 14.23
CA ASP A 180 25.54 13.58 13.92
C ASP A 180 25.74 14.59 15.06
N MET A 181 24.65 15.09 15.66
CA MET A 181 24.70 15.95 16.84
C MET A 181 25.47 15.28 17.99
N LYS A 182 25.19 14.00 18.26
CA LYS A 182 25.90 13.22 19.28
C LYS A 182 27.37 12.99 18.90
N GLU A 183 27.69 12.76 17.63
CA GLU A 183 29.08 12.68 17.18
C GLU A 183 29.84 14.00 17.40
N ARG A 184 29.20 15.15 17.17
CA ARG A 184 29.78 16.46 17.50
C ARG A 184 29.98 16.66 19.00
N ALA A 185 29.07 16.19 19.85
CA ALA A 185 29.28 16.17 21.29
C ALA A 185 30.47 15.28 21.71
N GLY A 186 30.64 14.13 21.04
CA GLY A 186 31.79 13.24 21.25
C GLY A 186 33.12 13.87 20.84
N ARG A 187 33.18 14.57 19.70
CA ARG A 187 34.35 15.32 19.23
C ARG A 187 34.67 16.51 20.15
N GLU A 188 33.64 17.23 20.57
CA GLU A 188 33.76 18.31 21.55
C GLU A 188 34.44 17.84 22.83
N ARG A 189 34.00 16.69 23.38
CA ARG A 189 34.60 16.11 24.59
C ARG A 189 36.13 16.01 24.46
N VAL A 190 36.62 15.52 23.31
CA VAL A 190 38.06 15.37 23.06
C VAL A 190 38.77 16.72 22.91
N LEU A 191 38.19 17.65 22.14
CA LEU A 191 38.77 18.99 21.94
C LEU A 191 38.90 19.76 23.26
N LEU A 192 37.89 19.67 24.13
CA LEU A 192 37.91 20.35 25.42
C LEU A 192 38.78 19.63 26.46
N VAL A 193 38.89 18.30 26.42
CA VAL A 193 39.94 17.58 27.20
C VAL A 193 41.33 18.10 26.82
N GLN A 194 41.61 18.32 25.53
CA GLN A 194 42.88 18.91 25.10
C GLN A 194 43.07 20.31 25.69
N ALA A 195 42.07 21.19 25.60
CA ALA A 195 42.13 22.55 26.14
C ALA A 195 42.38 22.59 27.64
N PHE A 196 41.70 21.73 28.40
CA PHE A 196 41.86 21.66 29.86
C PHE A 196 43.18 21.02 30.28
N ASN A 197 43.71 20.03 29.54
CA ASN A 197 45.05 19.49 29.80
C ASN A 197 46.16 20.52 29.60
N GLN A 198 46.06 21.34 28.55
CA GLN A 198 47.02 22.44 28.32
C GLN A 198 46.69 23.69 29.17
N ASN A 199 45.60 23.64 29.95
CA ASN A 199 45.03 24.69 30.78
C ASN A 199 44.76 26.02 30.05
N ARG A 200 44.58 26.03 28.73
CA ARG A 200 44.35 27.24 27.91
C ARG A 200 43.75 26.90 26.55
N PHE A 201 43.17 27.87 25.85
CA PHE A 201 42.93 27.75 24.41
C PHE A 201 44.09 28.36 23.62
N ASP A 202 44.50 27.68 22.54
CA ASP A 202 45.29 28.27 21.46
C ASP A 202 44.40 28.53 20.23
N ALA A 203 44.87 29.35 19.30
CA ALA A 203 44.10 29.71 18.11
C ALA A 203 43.66 28.50 17.26
N PRO A 204 44.52 27.51 16.99
CA PRO A 204 44.11 26.32 16.24
C PRO A 204 43.05 25.46 16.94
N LEU A 205 43.11 25.33 18.27
CA LEU A 205 42.13 24.57 19.04
C LEU A 205 40.80 25.31 19.14
N LEU A 206 40.82 26.62 19.40
CA LEU A 206 39.60 27.44 19.44
C LEU A 206 38.88 27.44 18.08
N SER A 207 39.61 27.53 16.97
CA SER A 207 39.04 27.43 15.63
C SER A 207 38.35 26.07 15.39
N ARG A 208 39.00 24.97 15.76
CA ARG A 208 38.41 23.61 15.63
C ARG A 208 37.20 23.43 16.54
N PHE A 209 37.25 23.95 17.76
CA PHE A 209 36.13 23.92 18.71
C PHE A 209 34.94 24.73 18.20
N SER A 210 35.17 25.97 17.74
CA SER A 210 34.14 26.84 17.15
C SER A 210 33.46 26.18 15.96
N ARG A 211 34.23 25.57 15.03
CA ARG A 211 33.67 24.82 13.91
C ARG A 211 32.79 23.66 14.38
N ASN A 212 33.27 22.86 15.33
CA ASN A 212 32.52 21.73 15.86
C ASN A 212 31.23 22.15 16.57
N LEU A 213 31.26 23.25 17.33
CA LEU A 213 30.10 23.80 18.00
C LEU A 213 29.08 24.35 17.00
N GLY A 214 29.52 25.04 15.95
CA GLY A 214 28.66 25.47 14.86
C GLY A 214 28.01 24.29 14.12
N GLU A 215 28.77 23.23 13.85
CA GLU A 215 28.22 21.98 13.29
C GLU A 215 27.18 21.37 14.24
N PHE A 216 27.45 21.27 15.54
CA PHE A 216 26.48 20.79 16.54
C PHE A 216 25.18 21.59 16.53
N SER A 217 25.27 22.93 16.54
CA SER A 217 24.09 23.82 16.50
C SER A 217 23.27 23.63 15.23
N GLY A 218 23.92 23.46 14.07
CA GLY A 218 23.23 23.18 12.81
C GLY A 218 22.42 21.87 12.86
N TYR A 219 23.02 20.80 13.39
CA TYR A 219 22.31 19.52 13.58
C TYR A 219 21.17 19.63 14.60
N LEU A 220 21.36 20.37 15.69
CA LEU A 220 20.32 20.64 16.69
C LEU A 220 19.15 21.42 16.08
N GLU A 221 19.40 22.46 15.30
CA GLU A 221 18.34 23.24 14.63
C GLU A 221 17.57 22.40 13.61
N ALA A 222 18.28 21.57 12.82
CA ALA A 222 17.65 20.64 11.89
C ALA A 222 16.77 19.62 12.63
N PHE A 223 17.26 19.07 13.73
CA PHE A 223 16.49 18.17 14.59
C PHE A 223 15.24 18.86 15.16
N GLN A 224 15.37 20.07 15.73
CA GLN A 224 14.24 20.82 16.28
C GLN A 224 13.17 21.16 15.23
N ARG A 225 13.56 21.31 13.95
CA ARG A 225 12.65 21.59 12.85
C ARG A 225 11.80 20.37 12.45
N TRP A 226 12.42 19.20 12.36
CA TRP A 226 11.82 18.03 11.71
C TRP A 226 11.35 16.96 12.70
N SER A 227 11.91 16.90 13.90
CA SER A 227 11.59 15.84 14.86
C SER A 227 10.16 15.92 15.38
N PRO A 228 9.55 14.77 15.74
CA PRO A 228 8.31 14.75 16.52
C PRO A 228 8.49 15.50 17.85
N GLU A 229 7.44 16.18 18.30
CA GLU A 229 7.50 17.07 19.49
C GLU A 229 7.98 16.34 20.75
N VAL A 230 7.56 15.08 20.94
CA VAL A 230 8.00 14.23 22.05
C VAL A 230 9.52 14.09 22.14
N PHE A 231 10.22 14.00 21.00
CA PHE A 231 11.68 13.87 20.98
C PHE A 231 12.40 15.22 21.14
N LYS A 232 11.76 16.32 20.75
CA LYS A 232 12.27 17.67 21.07
C LYS A 232 12.21 17.91 22.56
N THR A 233 11.10 17.57 23.21
CA THR A 233 10.96 17.66 24.68
C THR A 233 12.00 16.79 25.38
N LYS A 234 12.12 15.51 24.99
CA LYS A 234 13.14 14.60 25.57
C LYS A 234 14.56 15.17 25.44
N LEU A 235 14.93 15.71 24.28
CA LEU A 235 16.23 16.34 24.09
C LEU A 235 16.39 17.60 24.95
N ASN A 236 15.37 18.45 25.01
CA ASN A 236 15.39 19.65 25.86
C ASN A 236 15.57 19.27 27.32
N ASP A 237 14.87 18.25 27.81
CA ASP A 237 15.01 17.75 29.18
C ASP A 237 16.44 17.28 29.48
N VAL A 238 17.08 16.59 28.52
CA VAL A 238 18.51 16.22 28.62
C VAL A 238 19.40 17.45 28.69
N MET A 239 19.12 18.49 27.89
CA MET A 239 19.92 19.72 27.87
C MET A 239 19.71 20.59 29.11
N GLN A 240 18.58 20.46 29.80
CA GLN A 240 18.26 21.17 31.06
C GLN A 240 18.77 20.45 32.31
N GLN A 241 19.30 19.23 32.20
CA GLN A 241 19.93 18.56 33.34
C GLN A 241 21.10 19.38 33.88
N PRO A 242 21.34 19.40 35.22
CA PRO A 242 22.42 20.21 35.82
C PRO A 242 23.79 19.96 35.19
N GLY A 243 24.12 18.70 34.88
CA GLY A 243 25.38 18.37 34.21
C GLY A 243 25.50 18.92 32.79
N SER A 244 24.39 18.94 32.04
CA SER A 244 24.34 19.51 30.68
C SER A 244 24.45 21.04 30.70
N LEU A 245 23.84 21.70 31.69
CA LEU A 245 23.98 23.14 31.91
C LEU A 245 25.42 23.50 32.28
N GLU A 246 26.09 22.68 33.09
CA GLU A 246 27.52 22.86 33.39
C GLU A 246 28.39 22.65 32.15
N VAL A 247 28.08 21.68 31.30
CA VAL A 247 28.73 21.55 29.98
C VAL A 247 28.58 22.83 29.16
N ALA A 248 27.38 23.42 29.10
CA ALA A 248 27.14 24.67 28.39
C ALA A 248 27.88 25.87 29.00
N ARG A 249 28.10 25.87 30.32
CA ARG A 249 28.93 26.87 31.01
C ARG A 249 30.41 26.71 30.64
N LEU A 250 30.90 25.47 30.62
CA LEU A 250 32.30 25.15 30.26
C LEU A 250 32.61 25.39 28.78
N GLN A 251 31.64 25.18 27.88
CA GLN A 251 31.75 25.58 26.48
C GLN A 251 31.94 27.10 26.36
N ARG A 252 31.14 27.90 27.09
CA ARG A 252 31.25 29.37 27.10
C ARG A 252 32.58 29.85 27.69
N LEU A 253 33.07 29.20 28.73
CA LEU A 253 34.38 29.50 29.31
C LEU A 253 35.49 29.52 28.25
N GLY A 254 35.44 28.66 27.23
CA GLY A 254 36.44 28.63 26.17
C GLY A 254 36.43 29.84 25.23
N PHE A 255 35.33 30.58 25.16
CA PHE A 255 35.20 31.80 24.38
C PHE A 255 35.36 33.06 25.25
N ASP A 256 34.95 32.99 26.52
CA ASP A 256 34.97 34.11 27.45
C ASP A 256 36.35 34.31 28.10
N THR A 257 37.18 33.27 28.16
CA THR A 257 38.55 33.36 28.69
C THR A 257 39.49 33.98 27.64
N PRO A 258 40.25 35.04 27.97
CA PRO A 258 41.26 35.59 27.08
C PRO A 258 42.27 34.53 26.59
N MET A 259 42.75 34.69 25.36
CA MET A 259 43.73 33.78 24.78
C MET A 259 44.99 33.67 25.64
N GLY A 260 45.33 32.44 26.03
CA GLY A 260 46.50 32.14 26.87
C GLY A 260 46.24 32.12 28.38
N ASP A 261 45.10 32.64 28.84
CA ASP A 261 44.75 32.64 30.26
C ASP A 261 44.35 31.23 30.74
N PRO A 262 44.58 30.93 32.05
CA PRO A 262 44.32 29.61 32.60
C PRO A 262 42.82 29.30 32.72
N LEU A 263 42.40 28.13 32.23
CA LEU A 263 41.01 27.67 32.29
C LEU A 263 40.60 27.14 33.68
N ASN A 264 41.56 26.59 34.44
CA ASN A 264 41.37 26.07 35.80
C ASN A 264 40.27 25.01 35.94
N VAL A 265 40.07 24.19 34.91
CA VAL A 265 39.10 23.08 34.89
C VAL A 265 39.87 21.77 34.86
N LYS A 266 39.48 20.81 35.71
CA LYS A 266 40.06 19.47 35.68
C LYS A 266 39.56 18.72 34.44
N PRO A 267 40.45 18.16 33.60
CA PRO A 267 40.07 17.41 32.40
C PRO A 267 39.15 16.22 32.68
N GLU A 268 39.34 15.56 33.83
CA GLU A 268 38.53 14.41 34.27
C GLU A 268 37.08 14.79 34.58
N ASP A 269 36.87 15.92 35.28
CA ASP A 269 35.54 16.42 35.62
C ASP A 269 34.76 16.75 34.35
N TRP A 270 35.39 17.45 33.40
CA TRP A 270 34.83 17.71 32.08
C TRP A 270 34.49 16.41 31.33
N PHE A 271 35.43 15.46 31.28
CA PHE A 271 35.23 14.20 30.58
C PHE A 271 34.00 13.45 31.12
N ASN A 272 33.83 13.41 32.44
CA ASN A 272 32.70 12.75 33.10
C ASN A 272 31.37 13.47 32.78
N LEU A 273 31.33 14.80 32.88
CA LEU A 273 30.15 15.60 32.54
C LEU A 273 29.71 15.42 31.09
N ALA A 274 30.66 15.54 30.15
CA ALA A 274 30.39 15.37 28.72
C ALA A 274 29.93 13.95 28.40
N THR A 275 30.50 12.94 29.06
CA THR A 275 30.10 11.53 28.90
C THR A 275 28.68 11.29 29.39
N ALA A 276 28.32 11.80 30.58
CA ALA A 276 26.96 11.68 31.12
C ALA A 276 25.91 12.31 30.18
N ARG A 277 26.19 13.50 29.62
CA ARG A 277 25.32 14.12 28.61
C ARG A 277 25.16 13.24 27.37
N ILE A 278 26.27 12.73 26.82
CA ILE A 278 26.26 11.87 25.62
C ILE A 278 25.47 10.58 25.88
N ASP A 279 25.60 9.97 27.06
CA ASP A 279 24.84 8.76 27.41
C ASP A 279 23.33 9.04 27.50
N MET A 280 22.93 10.19 28.07
CA MET A 280 21.52 10.61 28.05
C MET A 280 21.02 10.86 26.62
N MET A 281 21.83 11.48 25.76
CA MET A 281 21.51 11.63 24.34
C MET A 281 21.35 10.27 23.65
N ALA A 282 22.23 9.31 23.92
CA ALA A 282 22.16 7.96 23.34
C ALA A 282 20.86 7.23 23.72
N ASN A 283 20.30 7.48 24.90
CA ASN A 283 18.98 6.94 25.27
C ASN A 283 17.86 7.54 24.41
N VAL A 284 17.87 8.86 24.19
CA VAL A 284 16.91 9.53 23.30
C VAL A 284 17.02 9.02 21.86
N GLU A 285 18.25 8.83 21.37
CA GLU A 285 18.51 8.24 20.05
C GLU A 285 17.95 6.81 19.93
N ALA A 286 18.15 5.97 20.95
CA ALA A 286 17.66 4.60 20.94
C ALA A 286 16.12 4.54 20.89
N GLU A 287 15.45 5.41 21.65
CA GLU A 287 14.00 5.55 21.61
C GLU A 287 13.50 6.11 20.27
N LEU A 288 14.20 7.09 19.71
CA LEU A 288 13.89 7.65 18.39
C LEU A 288 14.02 6.59 17.30
N GLY A 289 15.11 5.82 17.31
CA GLY A 289 15.30 4.71 16.37
C GLY A 289 14.17 3.67 16.44
N GLN A 290 13.71 3.33 17.65
CA GLN A 290 12.55 2.44 17.82
C GLN A 290 11.25 3.06 17.26
N ASN A 291 11.03 4.35 17.50
CA ASN A 291 9.86 5.05 16.97
C ASN A 291 9.85 5.07 15.44
N VAL A 292 10.99 5.32 14.80
CA VAL A 292 11.11 5.33 13.33
C VAL A 292 10.80 3.96 12.73
N VAL A 293 11.26 2.87 13.36
CA VAL A 293 10.89 1.50 12.96
C VAL A 293 9.40 1.23 13.16
N GLY A 294 8.82 1.76 14.25
CA GLY A 294 7.39 1.69 14.53
C GLY A 294 6.55 2.36 13.44
N LEU A 295 6.89 3.60 13.07
CA LEU A 295 6.22 4.34 12.00
C LEU A 295 6.21 3.56 10.68
N ALA A 296 7.35 2.99 10.28
CA ALA A 296 7.43 2.19 9.07
C ALA A 296 6.60 0.89 9.15
N THR A 297 6.56 0.27 10.33
CA THR A 297 5.79 -0.96 10.55
C THR A 297 4.29 -0.69 10.50
N ASP A 298 3.84 0.41 11.08
CA ASP A 298 2.44 0.85 11.06
C ASP A 298 2.01 1.23 9.64
N ALA A 299 2.84 1.98 8.91
CA ALA A 299 2.60 2.33 7.51
C ALA A 299 2.50 1.08 6.62
N ARG A 300 3.38 0.10 6.81
CA ARG A 300 3.32 -1.20 6.13
C ARG A 300 2.02 -1.95 6.45
N SER A 301 1.61 -1.99 7.73
CA SER A 301 0.37 -2.64 8.14
C SER A 301 -0.86 -1.99 7.50
N SER A 302 -0.89 -0.65 7.48
CA SER A 302 -1.92 0.14 6.81
C SER A 302 -1.98 -0.12 5.31
N ALA A 303 -0.83 -0.14 4.63
CA ALA A 303 -0.73 -0.46 3.20
C ALA A 303 -1.21 -1.90 2.91
N GLN A 304 -0.87 -2.85 3.77
CA GLN A 304 -1.32 -4.25 3.64
C GLN A 304 -2.84 -4.37 3.81
N SER A 305 -3.40 -3.72 4.83
CA SER A 305 -4.85 -3.67 5.03
C SER A 305 -5.56 -3.02 3.83
N SER A 306 -5.03 -1.91 3.34
CA SER A 306 -5.55 -1.20 2.16
C SER A 306 -5.55 -2.08 0.90
N LEU A 307 -4.50 -2.88 0.69
CA LEU A 307 -4.44 -3.85 -0.41
C LEU A 307 -5.53 -4.94 -0.27
N TYR A 308 -5.71 -5.51 0.92
CA TYR A 308 -6.73 -6.53 1.13
C TYR A 308 -8.15 -5.98 0.95
N VAL A 309 -8.41 -4.77 1.46
CA VAL A 309 -9.70 -4.09 1.26
C VAL A 309 -9.93 -3.80 -0.23
N ALA A 310 -8.91 -3.31 -0.95
CA ALA A 310 -8.97 -3.08 -2.39
C ALA A 310 -9.34 -4.35 -3.17
N VAL A 311 -8.64 -5.46 -2.90
CA VAL A 311 -8.92 -6.76 -3.54
C VAL A 311 -10.32 -7.26 -3.18
N ALA A 312 -10.75 -7.15 -1.92
CA ALA A 312 -12.08 -7.56 -1.49
C ALA A 312 -13.19 -6.78 -2.20
N ILE A 313 -13.04 -5.46 -2.36
CA ILE A 313 -13.99 -4.61 -3.08
C ILE A 313 -14.04 -4.98 -4.56
N VAL A 314 -12.89 -5.21 -5.21
CA VAL A 314 -12.83 -5.63 -6.62
C VAL A 314 -13.56 -6.96 -6.82
N VAL A 315 -13.29 -7.94 -5.97
CA VAL A 315 -13.95 -9.26 -6.03
C VAL A 315 -15.45 -9.13 -5.78
N LEU A 316 -15.86 -8.35 -4.78
CA LEU A 316 -17.27 -8.13 -4.48
C LEU A 316 -18.00 -7.47 -5.67
N MET A 317 -17.43 -6.43 -6.25
CA MET A 317 -17.99 -5.77 -7.44
C MET A 317 -18.10 -6.72 -8.62
N LEU A 318 -17.09 -7.56 -8.85
CA LEU A 318 -17.13 -8.58 -9.89
C LEU A 318 -18.27 -9.59 -9.67
N ILE A 319 -18.45 -10.06 -8.43
CA ILE A 319 -19.55 -10.96 -8.05
C ILE A 319 -20.90 -10.28 -8.31
N VAL A 320 -21.08 -9.03 -7.90
CA VAL A 320 -22.32 -8.27 -8.09
C VAL A 320 -22.64 -8.09 -9.57
N VAL A 321 -21.65 -7.72 -10.39
CA VAL A 321 -21.82 -7.57 -11.85
C VAL A 321 -22.21 -8.89 -12.51
N LEU A 322 -21.51 -9.98 -12.19
CA LEU A 322 -21.81 -11.30 -12.75
C LEU A 322 -23.17 -11.83 -12.29
N TRP A 323 -23.53 -11.59 -11.02
CA TRP A 323 -24.84 -11.95 -10.47
C TRP A 323 -25.96 -11.20 -11.20
N LEU A 324 -25.85 -9.88 -11.33
CA LEU A 324 -26.85 -9.05 -12.00
C LEU A 324 -26.98 -9.44 -13.48
N ALA A 325 -25.85 -9.64 -14.17
CA ALA A 325 -25.85 -10.10 -15.56
C ALA A 325 -26.54 -11.46 -15.72
N SER A 326 -26.27 -12.41 -14.82
CA SER A 326 -26.91 -13.73 -14.82
C SER A 326 -28.43 -13.64 -14.62
N VAL A 327 -28.89 -12.79 -13.67
CA VAL A 327 -30.31 -12.55 -13.43
C VAL A 327 -31.00 -11.96 -14.68
N ILE A 328 -30.42 -10.92 -15.28
CA ILE A 328 -30.96 -10.27 -16.48
C ILE A 328 -31.03 -11.25 -17.66
N ILE A 329 -29.93 -11.96 -17.95
CA ILE A 329 -29.88 -12.93 -19.05
C ILE A 329 -30.89 -14.06 -18.84
N ARG A 330 -31.05 -14.55 -17.61
CA ARG A 330 -32.02 -15.60 -17.28
C ARG A 330 -33.45 -15.12 -17.50
N ASN A 331 -33.81 -13.93 -17.00
CA ASN A 331 -35.16 -13.39 -17.13
C ASN A 331 -35.54 -13.18 -18.60
N ILE A 332 -34.63 -12.59 -19.40
CA ILE A 332 -34.83 -12.41 -20.84
C ILE A 332 -35.00 -13.76 -21.55
N LYS A 333 -34.16 -14.76 -21.23
CA LYS A 333 -34.26 -16.09 -21.85
C LYS A 333 -35.61 -16.76 -21.56
N VAL A 334 -36.09 -16.69 -20.32
CA VAL A 334 -37.40 -17.26 -19.95
C VAL A 334 -38.52 -16.59 -20.72
N ALA A 335 -38.54 -15.26 -20.78
CA ALA A 335 -39.56 -14.50 -21.47
C ALA A 335 -39.59 -14.80 -22.98
N VAL A 336 -38.42 -14.77 -23.64
CA VAL A 336 -38.30 -15.02 -25.08
C VAL A 336 -38.71 -16.46 -25.44
N VAL A 337 -38.29 -17.45 -24.65
CA VAL A 337 -38.64 -18.86 -24.91
C VAL A 337 -40.14 -19.09 -24.76
N ASP A 338 -40.78 -18.49 -23.76
CA ASP A 338 -42.20 -18.65 -23.51
C ASP A 338 -43.05 -17.99 -24.62
N VAL A 339 -42.74 -16.74 -24.99
CA VAL A 339 -43.40 -16.04 -26.11
C VAL A 339 -43.25 -16.84 -27.42
N ASN A 340 -42.05 -17.33 -27.73
CA ASN A 340 -41.82 -18.12 -28.94
C ASN A 340 -42.55 -19.46 -28.93
N ARG A 341 -42.65 -20.12 -27.76
CA ARG A 341 -43.42 -21.35 -27.59
C ARG A 341 -44.91 -21.12 -27.87
N THR A 342 -45.49 -20.05 -27.33
CA THR A 342 -46.90 -19.70 -27.55
C THR A 342 -47.15 -19.36 -29.02
N LEU A 343 -46.27 -18.57 -29.65
CA LEU A 343 -46.35 -18.28 -31.09
C LEU A 343 -46.30 -19.55 -31.95
N MET A 344 -45.43 -20.51 -31.63
CA MET A 344 -45.38 -21.79 -32.33
C MET A 344 -46.70 -22.57 -32.20
N ALA A 345 -47.29 -22.63 -31.01
CA ALA A 345 -48.58 -23.29 -30.79
C ALA A 345 -49.71 -22.64 -31.62
N LEU A 346 -49.79 -21.31 -31.61
CA LEU A 346 -50.74 -20.56 -32.45
C LEU A 346 -50.54 -20.86 -33.94
N SER A 347 -49.29 -20.94 -34.41
CA SER A 347 -48.99 -21.27 -35.82
C SER A 347 -49.46 -22.67 -36.22
N THR A 348 -49.50 -23.60 -35.27
CA THR A 348 -50.05 -24.96 -35.45
C THR A 348 -51.56 -25.03 -35.24
N ARG A 349 -52.26 -23.87 -35.22
CA ARG A 349 -53.72 -23.72 -35.03
C ARG A 349 -54.22 -24.04 -33.62
N ASP A 350 -53.34 -24.12 -32.63
CA ASP A 350 -53.74 -24.18 -31.22
C ASP A 350 -53.96 -22.75 -30.70
N LEU A 351 -55.19 -22.27 -30.80
CA LEU A 351 -55.61 -20.95 -30.31
C LEU A 351 -55.91 -20.94 -28.80
N THR A 352 -55.76 -22.08 -28.12
CA THR A 352 -55.94 -22.17 -26.66
C THR A 352 -54.65 -21.89 -25.88
N ALA A 353 -53.50 -21.97 -26.56
CA ALA A 353 -52.21 -21.65 -25.95
C ALA A 353 -52.14 -20.19 -25.48
N ARG A 354 -51.61 -19.99 -24.27
CA ARG A 354 -51.39 -18.67 -23.65
C ARG A 354 -49.98 -18.59 -23.09
N THR A 355 -49.46 -17.37 -23.00
CA THR A 355 -48.18 -17.11 -22.35
C THR A 355 -48.26 -17.38 -20.84
N ARG A 356 -47.14 -17.81 -20.26
CA ARG A 356 -46.94 -18.03 -18.83
C ARG A 356 -46.02 -16.97 -18.22
N TYR A 357 -45.31 -16.21 -19.04
CA TYR A 357 -44.47 -15.12 -18.58
C TYR A 357 -45.31 -13.95 -18.04
N ILE A 358 -45.16 -13.65 -16.75
CA ILE A 358 -45.85 -12.53 -16.08
C ILE A 358 -44.80 -11.49 -15.70
N GLY A 359 -44.68 -10.45 -16.52
CA GLY A 359 -43.76 -9.33 -16.32
C GLY A 359 -44.46 -7.97 -16.38
N LYS A 360 -43.83 -6.98 -15.74
CA LYS A 360 -44.14 -5.54 -15.92
C LYS A 360 -43.21 -4.86 -16.93
N ASP A 361 -42.26 -5.61 -17.48
CA ASP A 361 -41.34 -5.18 -18.52
C ASP A 361 -41.98 -5.30 -19.92
N GLU A 362 -41.22 -4.92 -20.93
CA GLU A 362 -41.63 -4.94 -22.33
C GLU A 362 -42.04 -6.36 -22.78
N PHE A 363 -41.41 -7.40 -22.23
CA PHE A 363 -41.78 -8.78 -22.54
C PHE A 363 -43.13 -9.19 -21.94
N GLY A 364 -43.49 -8.66 -20.77
CA GLY A 364 -44.81 -8.87 -20.19
C GLY A 364 -45.91 -8.17 -21.00
N GLU A 365 -45.63 -7.01 -21.57
CA GLU A 365 -46.52 -6.32 -22.49
C GLU A 365 -46.73 -7.12 -23.79
N ILE A 366 -45.64 -7.60 -24.40
CA ILE A 366 -45.70 -8.47 -25.59
C ILE A 366 -46.53 -9.72 -25.30
N SER A 367 -46.34 -10.33 -24.13
CA SER A 367 -47.05 -11.54 -23.71
C SER A 367 -48.57 -11.31 -23.62
N ARG A 368 -48.99 -10.20 -22.99
CA ARG A 368 -50.42 -9.82 -22.92
C ARG A 368 -51.02 -9.52 -24.29
N ASN A 369 -50.30 -8.80 -25.15
CA ASN A 369 -50.76 -8.47 -26.49
C ASN A 369 -50.90 -9.74 -27.36
N LEU A 370 -49.97 -10.70 -27.21
CA LEU A 370 -50.04 -12.00 -27.87
C LEU A 370 -51.26 -12.81 -27.42
N ASP A 371 -51.54 -12.85 -26.12
CA ASP A 371 -52.70 -13.55 -25.57
C ASP A 371 -54.03 -12.91 -26.03
N ASN A 372 -54.10 -11.58 -26.10
CA ASN A 372 -55.25 -10.85 -26.64
C ASN A 372 -55.48 -11.17 -28.13
N MET A 373 -54.41 -11.22 -28.92
CA MET A 373 -54.50 -11.60 -30.33
C MET A 373 -54.98 -13.05 -30.49
N ALA A 374 -54.45 -13.99 -29.69
CA ALA A 374 -54.89 -15.39 -29.68
C ALA A 374 -56.40 -15.49 -29.38
N HIS A 375 -56.87 -14.69 -28.41
CA HIS A 375 -58.27 -14.63 -28.03
C HIS A 375 -59.17 -14.11 -29.16
N GLN A 376 -58.81 -12.98 -29.78
CA GLN A 376 -59.58 -12.41 -30.89
C GLN A 376 -59.65 -13.35 -32.10
N ILE A 377 -58.56 -14.03 -32.46
CA ILE A 377 -58.58 -15.01 -33.55
C ILE A 377 -59.50 -16.20 -33.20
N SER A 378 -59.47 -16.66 -31.95
CA SER A 378 -60.37 -17.73 -31.49
C SER A 378 -61.84 -17.35 -31.57
N GLU A 379 -62.19 -16.10 -31.24
CA GLU A 379 -63.56 -15.59 -31.36
C GLU A 379 -64.01 -15.57 -32.82
N VAL A 380 -63.19 -15.01 -33.73
CA VAL A 380 -63.49 -14.97 -35.16
C VAL A 380 -63.69 -16.39 -35.73
N ILE A 381 -62.85 -17.37 -35.36
CA ILE A 381 -63.00 -18.76 -35.81
C ILE A 381 -64.30 -19.39 -35.26
N SER A 382 -64.66 -19.10 -34.01
CA SER A 382 -65.91 -19.57 -33.40
C SER A 382 -67.14 -18.98 -34.10
N GLU A 383 -67.11 -17.68 -34.41
CA GLU A 383 -68.17 -17.00 -35.16
C GLU A 383 -68.32 -17.57 -36.57
N ILE A 384 -67.21 -17.82 -37.29
CA ILE A 384 -67.23 -18.48 -38.60
C ILE A 384 -67.81 -19.90 -38.48
N GLY A 385 -67.47 -20.64 -37.44
CA GLY A 385 -68.02 -21.97 -37.17
C GLY A 385 -69.54 -21.94 -36.97
N SER A 386 -70.02 -20.99 -36.16
CA SER A 386 -71.45 -20.75 -35.93
C SER A 386 -72.18 -20.35 -37.21
N ALA A 387 -71.61 -19.41 -37.99
CA ALA A 387 -72.16 -19.00 -39.27
C ALA A 387 -72.21 -20.16 -40.28
N THR A 388 -71.18 -21.01 -40.32
CA THR A 388 -71.14 -22.20 -41.19
C THR A 388 -72.20 -23.23 -40.79
N ALA A 389 -72.42 -23.43 -39.48
CA ALA A 389 -73.49 -24.30 -38.99
C ALA A 389 -74.89 -23.75 -39.36
N GLN A 390 -75.09 -22.43 -39.30
CA GLN A 390 -76.32 -21.78 -39.75
C GLN A 390 -76.53 -21.97 -41.26
N VAL A 391 -75.48 -21.80 -42.06
CA VAL A 391 -75.53 -22.05 -43.52
C VAL A 391 -75.84 -23.52 -43.83
N ALA A 392 -75.23 -24.47 -43.12
CA ALA A 392 -75.51 -25.90 -43.29
C ALA A 392 -76.98 -26.22 -42.94
N THR A 393 -77.48 -25.71 -41.82
CA THR A 393 -78.89 -25.86 -41.41
C THR A 393 -79.84 -25.27 -42.47
N ALA A 394 -79.53 -24.08 -42.99
CA ALA A 394 -80.31 -23.43 -44.04
C ALA A 394 -80.25 -24.21 -45.38
N ALA A 395 -79.12 -24.82 -45.71
CA ALA A 395 -78.97 -25.68 -46.88
C ALA A 395 -79.77 -26.98 -46.75
N GLU A 396 -79.79 -27.61 -45.56
CA GLU A 396 -80.65 -28.78 -45.28
C GLU A 396 -82.13 -28.43 -45.41
N GLN A 397 -82.57 -27.29 -44.84
CA GLN A 397 -83.94 -26.80 -45.00
C GLN A 397 -84.28 -26.54 -46.48
N SER A 398 -83.36 -25.91 -47.23
CA SER A 398 -83.55 -25.65 -48.66
C SER A 398 -83.64 -26.94 -49.47
N SER A 399 -82.83 -27.96 -49.14
CA SER A 399 -82.89 -29.28 -49.77
C SER A 399 -84.23 -29.98 -49.47
N ALA A 400 -84.69 -29.92 -48.22
CA ALA A 400 -85.99 -30.46 -47.83
C ALA A 400 -87.14 -29.76 -48.59
N VAL A 401 -87.09 -28.43 -48.70
CA VAL A 401 -88.05 -27.65 -49.50
C VAL A 401 -87.98 -28.04 -50.97
N ALA A 402 -86.80 -28.18 -51.57
CA ALA A 402 -86.65 -28.57 -52.97
C ALA A 402 -87.21 -29.99 -53.25
N LEU A 403 -87.00 -30.94 -52.33
CA LEU A 403 -87.61 -32.28 -52.38
C LEU A 403 -89.14 -32.19 -52.32
N GLN A 404 -89.67 -31.40 -51.40
CA GLN A 404 -91.11 -31.16 -51.28
C GLN A 404 -91.69 -30.47 -52.52
N THR A 405 -90.98 -29.48 -53.08
CA THR A 405 -91.36 -28.83 -54.35
C THR A 405 -91.34 -29.84 -55.50
N ASN A 406 -90.34 -30.72 -55.61
CA ASN A 406 -90.32 -31.78 -56.62
C ASN A 406 -91.52 -32.72 -56.49
N GLN A 407 -91.88 -33.11 -55.27
CA GLN A 407 -93.09 -33.92 -55.01
C GLN A 407 -94.36 -33.17 -55.41
N ASN A 408 -94.47 -31.88 -55.07
CA ASN A 408 -95.61 -31.06 -55.44
C ASN A 408 -95.70 -30.87 -56.96
N VAL A 409 -94.59 -30.66 -57.65
CA VAL A 409 -94.54 -30.58 -59.13
C VAL A 409 -94.94 -31.91 -59.76
N ALA A 410 -94.51 -33.04 -59.19
CA ALA A 410 -94.94 -34.37 -59.65
C ALA A 410 -96.44 -34.59 -59.45
N GLN A 411 -97.00 -34.21 -58.29
CA GLN A 411 -98.45 -34.23 -58.03
C GLN A 411 -99.20 -33.28 -58.97
N GLN A 412 -98.68 -32.08 -59.19
CA GLN A 412 -99.29 -31.11 -60.08
C GLN A 412 -99.28 -31.60 -61.53
N ARG A 413 -98.21 -32.27 -61.96
CA ARG A 413 -98.13 -32.94 -63.27
C ARG A 413 -99.19 -34.03 -63.40
N GLN A 414 -99.38 -34.84 -62.36
CA GLN A 414 -100.42 -35.87 -62.32
C GLN A 414 -101.84 -35.25 -62.35
N GLY A 415 -102.03 -34.10 -61.68
CA GLY A 415 -103.27 -33.31 -61.73
C GLY A 415 -103.51 -32.67 -63.11
N THR A 416 -102.48 -32.17 -63.78
CA THR A 416 -102.61 -31.66 -65.16
C THR A 416 -102.86 -32.77 -66.16
N ASP A 417 -102.30 -33.98 -65.98
CA ASP A 417 -102.65 -35.15 -66.80
C ASP A 417 -104.13 -35.53 -66.59
N GLN A 418 -104.67 -35.44 -65.37
CA GLN A 418 -106.10 -35.64 -65.11
C GLN A 418 -106.99 -34.56 -65.75
N VAL A 419 -106.55 -33.30 -65.80
CA VAL A 419 -107.30 -32.20 -66.44
C VAL A 419 -107.17 -32.23 -67.97
N ALA A 420 -106.06 -32.71 -68.52
CA ALA A 420 -105.88 -32.89 -69.97
C ALA A 420 -106.65 -34.10 -70.53
N THR A 421 -107.18 -34.98 -69.66
CA THR A 421 -108.02 -36.13 -70.03
C THR A 421 -109.53 -35.90 -69.76
N ALA A 422 -109.90 -34.69 -69.31
CA ALA A 422 -111.27 -34.21 -69.18
C ALA A 422 -111.59 -33.26 -70.34
#